data_AF-A0A841JEW3-F1
#
_entry.id   AF-A0A841JEW3-F1
#
_cell.length_a   1.000
_cell.length_b   1.000
_cell.length_c   1.000
_cell.angle_alpha   90.00
_cell.angle_beta   90.00
_cell.angle_gamma   90.00
#
_symmetry.space_group_name_H-M   'P 1'
#
loop_
_entity.id
_entity.type
_entity.pdbx_description
1 polymer ?
#
loop_
_entity_poly.entity_id
_entity_poly.type
_entity_poly.pdbx_seq_one_letter_code
_entity_poly.pdbx_strand_id
1 'polypeptide(L)'
;MSQRELDVKTITHEFAVWEVKIANNTSLNLYDGNIFSEHTICEVLNCIYGYQLKNINSDKSNHPAIDLADKENRIAFQITSTKTKQKIQETINKFITHNLHDEYDQLFVFILGKKQRTYPKFEQASKISFDNTKNILDFSDLLDRVKYLTPTKLSLLKNIVLQENNTGALRKKSNAGIAQKQVIALKNKMARDFLRKITPDQYERASYEPCIRFRFEQAIVRESGDRTFPGGDSAHPKWIKIELWDFYDYGIEFIYPGNGSVIVDKQGFWDVLKTDDHREKNPDYSVYPFDLFYRLSFENIATIELEQDGYYGYPTIYCAFDHDGWPWEEVIYGISGVFKIKRSTFYFDRAKRKVLP
;
A
#
# COMPACT_ATOMS: atom_id res chain seq x y z
N MET A 1 -12.76 -11.82 18.76
CA MET A 1 -12.51 -10.41 19.11
C MET A 1 -13.29 -9.54 18.15
N SER A 2 -13.94 -8.48 18.62
CA SER A 2 -14.64 -7.54 17.72
C SER A 2 -13.63 -6.66 16.97
N GLN A 3 -14.00 -6.16 15.78
CA GLN A 3 -13.13 -5.25 15.01
C GLN A 3 -12.74 -4.00 15.82
N ARG A 4 -13.68 -3.47 16.62
CA ARG A 4 -13.42 -2.35 17.54
C ARG A 4 -12.35 -2.69 18.57
N GLU A 5 -12.45 -3.86 19.18
CA GLU A 5 -11.49 -4.33 20.17
C GLU A 5 -10.09 -4.48 19.57
N LEU A 6 -10.00 -4.98 18.34
CA LEU A 6 -8.76 -5.08 17.59
C LEU A 6 -8.14 -3.70 17.34
N ASP A 7 -8.93 -2.75 16.82
CA ASP A 7 -8.45 -1.40 16.53
C ASP A 7 -7.97 -0.67 17.80
N VAL A 8 -8.70 -0.77 18.92
CA VAL A 8 -8.29 -0.18 20.20
C VAL A 8 -6.99 -0.82 20.72
N LYS A 9 -6.84 -2.15 20.60
CA LYS A 9 -5.60 -2.85 20.99
C LYS A 9 -4.42 -2.40 20.13
N THR A 10 -4.61 -2.25 18.82
CA THR A 10 -3.58 -1.72 17.91
C THR A 10 -3.19 -0.29 18.30
N ILE A 11 -4.14 0.63 18.46
CA ILE A 11 -3.84 2.02 18.84
C ILE A 11 -3.08 2.07 20.18
N THR A 12 -3.49 1.25 21.15
CA THR A 12 -2.82 1.15 22.45
C THR A 12 -1.38 0.67 22.31
N HIS A 13 -1.13 -0.34 21.47
CA HIS A 13 0.21 -0.82 21.17
C HIS A 13 1.07 0.26 20.52
N GLU A 14 0.55 0.94 19.49
CA GLU A 14 1.30 1.96 18.76
C GLU A 14 1.63 3.18 19.62
N PHE A 15 0.70 3.67 20.45
CA PHE A 15 1.01 4.74 21.39
C PHE A 15 2.09 4.34 22.41
N ALA A 16 2.08 3.10 22.90
CA ALA A 16 3.12 2.62 23.81
C ALA A 16 4.49 2.58 23.13
N VAL A 17 4.57 2.11 21.88
CA VAL A 17 5.80 2.10 21.09
C VAL A 17 6.32 3.52 20.88
N TRP A 18 5.44 4.45 20.50
CA TRP A 18 5.79 5.84 20.23
C TRP A 18 6.30 6.55 21.50
N GLU A 19 5.60 6.37 22.62
CA GLU A 19 5.99 6.92 23.92
C GLU A 19 7.40 6.48 24.33
N VAL A 20 7.70 5.18 24.21
CA VAL A 20 9.03 4.62 24.53
C VAL A 20 10.10 5.12 23.56
N LYS A 21 9.77 5.22 22.26
CA LYS A 21 10.69 5.74 21.24
C LYS A 21 11.08 7.19 21.52
N ILE A 22 10.12 8.05 21.88
CA ILE A 22 10.40 9.45 22.24
C ILE A 22 11.29 9.53 23.49
N ALA A 23 10.99 8.72 24.51
CA ALA A 23 11.78 8.68 25.75
C ALA A 23 13.25 8.31 25.47
N ASN A 24 13.47 7.30 24.62
CA ASN A 24 14.81 6.86 24.21
C ASN A 24 15.53 7.90 23.34
N ASN A 25 14.84 8.55 22.41
CA ASN A 25 15.45 9.61 21.58
C ASN A 25 15.86 10.82 22.42
N THR A 26 15.02 11.20 23.39
CA THR A 26 15.29 12.31 24.31
C THR A 26 16.54 12.02 25.16
N SER A 27 16.71 10.79 25.66
CA SER A 27 17.91 10.43 26.44
C SER A 27 19.19 10.43 25.62
N LEU A 28 19.08 10.23 24.30
CA LEU A 28 20.19 10.33 23.34
C LEU A 28 20.42 11.74 22.79
N ASN A 29 19.69 12.76 23.28
CA ASN A 29 19.69 14.14 22.73
C ASN A 29 19.33 14.21 21.24
N LEU A 30 18.56 13.25 20.72
CA LEU A 30 18.08 13.21 19.34
C LEU A 30 16.72 13.90 19.24
N TYR A 31 16.75 15.23 19.16
CA TYR A 31 15.54 16.06 19.13
C TYR A 31 14.88 16.16 17.74
N ASP A 32 15.55 15.74 16.67
CA ASP A 32 15.03 15.76 15.29
C ASP A 32 13.75 14.93 15.12
N GLY A 33 13.56 13.89 15.94
CA GLY A 33 12.32 13.09 15.97
C GLY A 33 11.11 13.80 16.59
N ASN A 34 11.33 14.89 17.36
CA ASN A 34 10.23 15.62 18.02
C ASN A 34 9.51 16.59 17.08
N ILE A 35 10.16 17.05 16.01
CA ILE A 35 9.52 17.90 14.98
C ILE A 35 8.52 17.06 14.17
N PHE A 36 8.85 15.80 13.90
CA PHE A 36 7.94 14.87 13.22
C PHE A 36 6.75 14.48 14.10
N SER A 37 6.96 14.38 15.42
CA SER A 37 5.88 14.06 16.34
C SER A 37 4.84 15.17 16.47
N GLU A 38 5.21 16.45 16.29
CA GLU A 38 4.23 17.55 16.35
C GLU A 38 3.16 17.48 15.27
N HIS A 39 3.55 17.16 14.03
CA HIS A 39 2.59 17.02 12.93
C HIS A 39 1.62 15.86 13.18
N THR A 40 2.15 14.69 13.52
CA THR A 40 1.31 13.51 13.81
C THR A 40 0.45 13.74 15.05
N ILE A 41 0.98 14.37 16.11
CA ILE A 41 0.18 14.72 17.29
C ILE A 41 -0.95 15.70 16.94
N CYS A 42 -0.72 16.63 16.01
CA CYS A 42 -1.77 17.50 15.49
C CYS A 42 -2.90 16.69 14.86
N GLU A 43 -2.59 15.74 13.97
CA GLU A 43 -3.59 14.87 13.34
C GLU A 43 -4.33 13.99 14.38
N VAL A 44 -3.61 13.45 15.36
CA VAL A 44 -4.18 12.66 16.45
C VAL A 44 -5.16 13.48 17.29
N LEU A 45 -4.77 14.70 17.69
CA LEU A 45 -5.63 15.59 18.49
C LEU A 45 -6.87 16.01 17.69
N ASN A 46 -6.72 16.35 16.41
CA ASN A 46 -7.83 16.66 15.51
C ASN A 46 -8.79 15.47 15.38
N CYS A 47 -8.27 14.26 15.20
CA CYS A 47 -9.09 13.06 15.10
C CYS A 47 -9.88 12.78 16.40
N ILE A 48 -9.19 12.83 17.55
CA ILE A 48 -9.78 12.51 18.85
C ILE A 48 -10.83 13.54 19.27
N TYR A 49 -10.46 14.82 19.24
CA TYR A 49 -11.29 15.90 19.77
C TYR A 49 -12.19 16.57 18.73
N GLY A 50 -11.96 16.34 17.44
CA GLY A 50 -12.68 17.03 16.37
C GLY A 50 -12.23 18.47 16.15
N TYR A 51 -11.00 18.80 16.54
CA TYR A 51 -10.41 20.11 16.30
C TYR A 51 -9.88 20.24 14.87
N GLN A 52 -9.51 21.47 14.52
CA GLN A 52 -8.87 21.90 13.27
C GLN A 52 -7.52 22.56 13.58
N LEU A 53 -6.75 21.97 14.50
CA LEU A 53 -5.41 22.42 14.85
C LEU A 53 -4.52 22.43 13.62
N LYS A 54 -3.66 23.44 13.53
CA LYS A 54 -2.59 23.56 12.54
C LYS A 54 -1.29 23.89 13.27
N ASN A 55 -0.18 23.40 12.73
CA ASN A 55 1.13 23.81 13.22
C ASN A 55 1.33 25.29 12.87
N ILE A 56 1.65 26.12 13.85
CA ILE A 56 1.80 27.57 13.64
C ILE A 56 3.23 27.96 13.23
N ASN A 57 4.18 27.03 13.35
CA ASN A 57 5.58 27.22 12.96
C ASN A 57 5.81 26.94 11.46
N SER A 58 4.81 26.46 10.70
CA SER A 58 4.95 26.17 9.26
C SER A 58 4.99 27.41 8.36
N ASP A 59 4.45 28.55 8.80
CA ASP A 59 4.26 29.74 7.96
C ASP A 59 5.02 31.00 8.40
N LYS A 60 5.67 31.01 9.58
CA LYS A 60 6.61 32.06 10.04
C LYS A 60 7.32 31.57 11.30
N SER A 61 8.65 31.72 11.33
CA SER A 61 9.48 31.26 12.45
C SER A 61 9.15 32.01 13.76
N ASN A 62 8.99 31.23 14.84
CA ASN A 62 8.87 31.62 16.25
C ASN A 62 7.56 32.27 16.72
N HIS A 63 6.50 31.46 16.89
CA HIS A 63 5.51 31.76 17.94
C HIS A 63 6.04 31.24 19.29
N PRO A 64 6.29 32.11 20.29
CA PRO A 64 7.20 31.81 21.40
C PRO A 64 6.67 30.85 22.48
N ALA A 65 5.42 30.37 22.39
CA ALA A 65 4.73 29.72 23.52
C ALA A 65 3.79 28.55 23.17
N ILE A 66 3.50 28.30 21.90
CA ILE A 66 2.56 27.27 21.45
C ILE A 66 3.05 26.71 20.11
N ASP A 67 2.71 25.46 19.80
CA ASP A 67 3.16 24.79 18.57
C ASP A 67 1.98 24.52 17.62
N LEU A 68 0.80 24.25 18.18
CA LEU A 68 -0.42 24.02 17.41
C LEU A 68 -1.52 24.98 17.86
N ALA A 69 -2.33 25.45 16.92
CA ALA A 69 -3.47 26.30 17.21
C ALA A 69 -4.65 26.06 16.26
N ASP A 70 -5.85 26.22 16.80
CA ASP A 70 -7.11 26.20 16.08
C ASP A 70 -7.81 27.53 16.35
N LYS A 71 -7.91 28.36 15.31
CA LYS A 71 -8.53 29.68 15.41
C LYS A 71 -10.05 29.63 15.50
N GLU A 72 -10.67 28.61 14.89
CA GLU A 72 -12.13 28.47 14.88
C GLU A 72 -12.62 28.04 16.26
N ASN A 73 -11.96 27.03 16.85
CA ASN A 73 -12.26 26.60 18.21
C ASN A 73 -11.58 27.45 19.29
N ARG A 74 -10.69 28.36 18.90
CA ARG A 74 -9.90 29.23 19.80
C ARG A 74 -9.10 28.44 20.85
N ILE A 75 -8.46 27.35 20.43
CA ILE A 75 -7.66 26.47 21.30
C ILE A 75 -6.20 26.44 20.82
N ALA A 76 -5.26 26.43 21.78
CA ALA A 76 -3.84 26.27 21.49
C ALA A 76 -3.19 25.14 22.31
N PHE A 77 -2.18 24.50 21.72
CA PHE A 77 -1.39 23.45 22.34
C PHE A 77 0.10 23.79 22.29
N GLN A 78 0.77 23.65 23.43
CA GLN A 78 2.23 23.45 23.48
C GLN A 78 2.51 21.95 23.53
N ILE A 79 3.34 21.47 22.63
CA ILE A 79 3.87 20.11 22.57
C ILE A 79 5.28 20.12 23.19
N THR A 80 5.58 19.22 24.12
CA THR A 80 6.88 19.21 24.80
C THR A 80 7.20 17.84 25.42
N SER A 81 8.44 17.39 25.38
CA SER A 81 8.90 16.22 26.17
C SER A 81 9.23 16.59 27.63
N THR A 82 9.40 17.89 27.91
CA THR A 82 9.76 18.37 29.25
C THR A 82 8.50 18.58 30.10
N LYS A 83 8.38 17.78 31.16
CA LYS A 83 7.21 17.75 32.06
C LYS A 83 7.35 18.57 33.34
N THR A 84 8.40 19.36 33.50
CA THR A 84 8.71 20.07 34.75
C THR A 84 7.74 21.22 35.01
N LYS A 85 7.51 21.56 36.29
CA LYS A 85 6.71 22.74 36.67
C LYS A 85 7.26 24.01 36.00
N GLN A 86 8.58 24.19 36.01
CA GLN A 86 9.23 25.36 35.45
C GLN A 86 8.89 25.55 33.96
N LYS A 87 9.03 24.50 33.14
CA LYS A 87 8.72 24.57 31.70
C LYS A 87 7.26 24.96 31.44
N ILE A 88 6.33 24.41 32.21
CA ILE A 88 4.90 24.72 32.05
C ILE A 88 4.59 26.14 32.52
N GLN A 89 5.18 26.59 33.63
CA GLN A 89 5.06 27.97 34.09
C GLN A 89 5.60 28.97 33.06
N GLU A 90 6.76 28.67 32.45
CA GLU A 90 7.32 29.48 31.37
C GLU A 90 6.37 29.56 30.17
N THR A 91 5.73 28.45 29.81
CA THR A 91 4.74 28.40 28.71
C THR A 91 3.55 29.31 29.02
N ILE A 92 2.97 29.20 30.23
CA ILE A 92 1.87 30.07 30.69
C ILE A 92 2.28 31.54 30.66
N ASN A 93 3.47 31.86 31.21
CA ASN A 93 3.97 33.23 31.24
C ASN A 93 4.12 33.78 29.81
N LYS A 94 4.73 33.03 28.89
CA LYS A 94 4.89 33.48 27.51
C LYS A 94 3.57 33.64 26.78
N PHE A 95 2.61 32.75 27.01
CA PHE A 95 1.26 32.84 26.43
C PHE A 95 0.55 34.12 26.84
N ILE A 96 0.70 34.53 28.11
CA ILE A 96 0.17 35.80 28.63
C ILE A 96 0.95 37.00 28.10
N THR A 97 2.28 36.99 28.18
CA THR A 97 3.14 38.10 27.76
C THR A 97 2.97 38.46 26.28
N HIS A 98 2.65 37.50 25.43
CA HIS A 98 2.39 37.72 24.00
C HIS A 98 0.91 37.92 23.67
N ASN A 99 0.05 38.11 24.68
CA ASN A 99 -1.40 38.32 24.53
C ASN A 99 -2.12 37.24 23.72
N LEU A 100 -1.60 36.00 23.70
CA LEU A 100 -2.23 34.90 22.95
C LEU A 100 -3.58 34.48 23.52
N HIS A 101 -3.85 34.84 24.78
CA HIS A 101 -5.12 34.63 25.45
C HIS A 101 -6.27 35.48 24.87
N ASP A 102 -5.97 36.52 24.09
CA ASP A 102 -6.99 37.28 23.35
C ASP A 102 -7.47 36.50 22.11
N GLU A 103 -6.60 35.69 21.52
CA GLU A 103 -6.88 34.87 20.34
C GLU A 103 -7.38 33.46 20.68
N TYR A 104 -6.90 32.88 21.78
CA TYR A 104 -7.21 31.50 22.18
C TYR A 104 -7.66 31.44 23.63
N ASP A 105 -8.87 30.91 23.84
CA ASP A 105 -9.53 30.84 25.15
C ASP A 105 -8.96 29.73 26.05
N GLN A 106 -8.35 28.72 25.45
CA GLN A 106 -7.77 27.59 26.17
C GLN A 106 -6.35 27.25 25.69
N LEU A 107 -5.45 27.10 26.67
CA LEU A 107 -4.11 26.57 26.47
C LEU A 107 -4.03 25.15 27.02
N PHE A 108 -3.53 24.22 26.21
CA PHE A 108 -3.16 22.87 26.61
C PHE A 108 -1.65 22.66 26.51
N VAL A 109 -1.11 21.80 27.36
CA VAL A 109 0.26 21.30 27.27
C VAL A 109 0.20 19.79 27.08
N PHE A 110 0.68 19.32 25.93
CA PHE A 110 0.80 17.91 25.64
C PHE A 110 2.22 17.42 25.91
N ILE A 111 2.36 16.47 26.82
CA ILE A 111 3.63 15.85 27.17
C ILE A 111 3.90 14.69 26.22
N LEU A 112 4.99 14.79 25.45
CA LEU A 112 5.53 13.72 24.61
C LEU A 112 6.24 12.68 25.49
N GLY A 113 5.45 11.93 26.27
CA GLY A 113 5.90 11.01 27.30
C GLY A 113 4.94 11.03 28.50
N LYS A 114 5.31 10.37 29.59
CA LYS A 114 4.48 10.39 30.82
C LYS A 114 4.54 11.73 31.52
N LYS A 115 3.38 12.37 31.74
CA LYS A 115 3.26 13.58 32.58
C LYS A 115 3.53 13.26 34.05
N GLN A 116 3.63 14.29 34.90
CA GLN A 116 3.76 14.08 36.36
C GLN A 116 2.42 13.64 36.95
N ARG A 117 2.46 12.83 38.02
CA ARG A 117 1.24 12.37 38.72
C ARG A 117 0.42 13.55 39.26
N THR A 118 1.11 14.57 39.75
CA THR A 118 0.50 15.79 40.26
C THR A 118 1.32 16.99 39.82
N TYR A 119 0.63 18.11 39.63
CA TYR A 119 1.24 19.40 39.38
C TYR A 119 0.82 20.38 40.48
N PRO A 120 1.73 21.22 40.99
CA PRO A 120 1.34 22.31 41.87
C PRO A 120 0.55 23.37 41.09
N LYS A 121 -0.02 24.33 41.80
CA LYS A 121 -0.64 25.49 41.15
C LYS A 121 0.41 26.30 40.39
N PHE A 122 -0.01 26.88 39.28
CA PHE A 122 0.79 27.76 38.44
C PHE A 122 0.39 29.21 38.69
N GLU A 123 1.37 30.10 38.67
CA GLU A 123 1.14 31.54 38.75
C GLU A 123 0.43 32.01 37.49
N GLN A 124 -0.51 32.94 37.64
CA GLN A 124 -1.27 33.55 36.55
C GLN A 124 -2.17 32.60 35.74
N ALA A 125 -2.26 31.32 36.11
CA ALA A 125 -3.12 30.34 35.44
C ALA A 125 -4.61 30.73 35.43
N SER A 126 -5.07 31.44 36.47
CA SER A 126 -6.44 31.95 36.53
C SER A 126 -6.76 33.01 35.47
N LYS A 127 -5.75 33.71 34.91
CA LYS A 127 -5.94 34.70 33.84
C LYS A 127 -6.33 34.05 32.51
N ILE A 128 -6.01 32.78 32.32
CA ILE A 128 -6.20 32.03 31.08
C ILE A 128 -6.99 30.74 31.30
N SER A 129 -7.74 30.65 32.41
CA SER A 129 -8.53 29.49 32.81
C SER A 129 -7.79 28.14 32.73
N PHE A 130 -6.50 28.12 33.05
CA PHE A 130 -5.67 26.91 32.98
C PHE A 130 -5.81 26.04 34.23
N ASP A 131 -6.39 24.85 34.06
CA ASP A 131 -6.56 23.80 35.07
C ASP A 131 -5.47 22.74 34.90
N ASN A 132 -4.55 22.65 35.88
CA ASN A 132 -3.42 21.74 35.82
C ASN A 132 -3.80 20.24 35.84
N THR A 133 -5.06 19.89 36.14
CA THR A 133 -5.56 18.51 36.10
C THR A 133 -6.13 18.14 34.73
N LYS A 134 -6.56 19.13 33.93
CA LYS A 134 -7.25 18.92 32.65
C LYS A 134 -6.47 19.41 31.44
N ASN A 135 -5.69 20.47 31.61
CA ASN A 135 -4.97 21.12 30.51
C ASN A 135 -3.57 20.55 30.29
N ILE A 136 -3.09 19.64 31.15
CA ILE A 136 -1.84 18.90 30.95
C ILE A 136 -2.19 17.47 30.56
N LEU A 137 -1.91 17.14 29.30
CA LEU A 137 -2.30 15.88 28.67
C LEU A 137 -1.06 15.05 28.31
N ASP A 138 -1.20 13.74 28.30
CA ASP A 138 -0.26 12.80 27.69
C ASP A 138 -0.99 11.69 26.92
N PHE A 139 -0.26 10.67 26.48
CA PHE A 139 -0.82 9.53 25.75
C PHE A 139 -1.88 8.75 26.54
N SER A 140 -1.80 8.72 27.87
CA SER A 140 -2.80 8.03 28.70
C SER A 140 -4.15 8.76 28.65
N ASP A 141 -4.13 10.10 28.67
CA ASP A 141 -5.33 10.90 28.51
C ASP A 141 -5.97 10.72 27.13
N LEU A 142 -5.16 10.55 26.07
CA LEU A 142 -5.67 10.24 24.73
C LEU A 142 -6.33 8.86 24.70
N LEU A 143 -5.70 7.83 25.28
CA LEU A 143 -6.24 6.47 25.33
C LEU A 143 -7.58 6.39 26.05
N ASP A 144 -7.79 7.21 27.09
CA ASP A 144 -9.08 7.28 27.76
C ASP A 144 -10.18 7.85 26.84
N ARG A 145 -9.83 8.73 25.89
CA ARG A 145 -10.77 9.21 24.87
C ARG A 145 -11.00 8.19 23.75
N VAL A 146 -9.98 7.41 23.38
CA VAL A 146 -10.07 6.38 22.32
C VAL A 146 -11.24 5.43 22.56
N LYS A 147 -11.52 5.07 23.82
CA LYS A 147 -12.63 4.18 24.22
C LYS A 147 -14.01 4.65 23.75
N TYR A 148 -14.19 5.95 23.52
CA TYR A 148 -15.47 6.57 23.17
C TYR A 148 -15.56 7.00 21.70
N LEU A 149 -14.52 6.75 20.89
CA LEU A 149 -14.52 7.14 19.48
C LEU A 149 -15.49 6.28 18.64
N THR A 150 -16.03 6.89 17.59
CA THR A 150 -16.82 6.16 16.58
C THR A 150 -15.92 5.20 15.77
N PRO A 151 -16.48 4.15 15.15
CA PRO A 151 -15.70 3.22 14.32
C PRO A 151 -14.86 3.93 13.25
N THR A 152 -15.43 4.93 12.56
CA THR A 152 -14.72 5.71 11.54
C THR A 152 -13.52 6.45 12.11
N LYS A 153 -13.68 7.13 13.26
CA LYS A 153 -12.57 7.83 13.93
C LYS A 153 -11.52 6.87 14.47
N LEU A 154 -11.91 5.68 14.95
CA LEU A 154 -10.96 4.65 15.37
C LEU A 154 -10.11 4.15 14.21
N SER A 155 -10.73 3.85 13.06
CA SER A 155 -9.99 3.41 11.88
C SER A 155 -9.05 4.50 11.36
N LEU A 156 -9.48 5.77 11.36
CA LEU A 156 -8.62 6.90 10.99
C LEU A 156 -7.44 7.05 11.96
N LEU A 157 -7.70 7.07 13.27
CA LEU A 157 -6.67 7.19 14.29
C LEU A 157 -5.65 6.04 14.20
N LYS A 158 -6.12 4.81 14.01
CA LYS A 158 -5.25 3.64 13.79
C LYS A 158 -4.28 3.86 12.63
N ASN A 159 -4.76 4.40 11.52
CA ASN A 159 -3.91 4.63 10.35
C ASN A 159 -2.86 5.72 10.61
N ILE A 160 -3.24 6.82 11.28
CA ILE A 160 -2.31 7.90 11.65
C ILE A 160 -1.16 7.36 12.52
N VAL A 161 -1.48 6.62 13.58
CA VAL A 161 -0.46 6.13 14.53
C VAL A 161 0.42 5.03 13.95
N LEU A 162 -0.13 4.18 13.07
CA LEU A 162 0.66 3.18 12.35
C LEU A 162 1.65 3.83 11.39
N GLN A 163 1.25 4.91 10.71
CA GLN A 163 2.17 5.63 9.81
C GLN A 163 3.35 6.20 10.58
N GLU A 164 3.10 6.83 11.73
CA GLU A 164 4.14 7.41 12.60
C GLU A 164 5.16 6.37 13.08
N ASN A 165 4.74 5.23 13.62
CA ASN A 165 5.70 4.23 14.09
C ASN A 165 6.43 3.53 12.93
N ASN A 166 5.78 3.38 11.78
CA ASN A 166 6.44 2.88 10.57
C ASN A 166 7.47 3.86 9.99
N THR A 167 7.46 5.15 10.35
CA THR A 167 8.53 6.09 9.95
C THR A 167 9.89 5.74 10.56
N GLY A 168 9.92 5.05 11.71
CA GLY A 168 11.17 4.58 12.35
C GLY A 168 11.81 3.39 11.65
N ALA A 169 11.03 2.62 10.90
CA ALA A 169 11.58 1.60 10.05
C ALA A 169 12.33 2.22 8.86
N LEU A 170 12.02 3.47 8.44
CA LEU A 170 12.33 3.90 7.08
C LEU A 170 12.35 5.44 6.86
N ARG A 171 13.56 6.01 6.77
CA ARG A 171 13.93 6.76 5.55
C ARG A 171 13.97 5.74 4.40
N LYS A 172 12.82 5.24 3.96
CA LYS A 172 12.73 4.61 2.64
C LYS A 172 12.76 5.79 1.68
N LYS A 173 13.81 5.88 0.84
CA LYS A 173 13.56 6.23 -0.57
C LYS A 173 12.27 5.49 -0.92
N SER A 174 11.24 6.22 -1.37
CA SER A 174 9.86 5.73 -1.61
C SER A 174 9.77 4.20 -1.72
N ASN A 175 8.83 3.55 -1.05
CA ASN A 175 8.56 2.10 -1.23
C ASN A 175 8.64 1.69 -2.72
N ALA A 176 8.19 2.55 -3.62
CA ALA A 176 8.37 2.44 -5.06
C ALA A 176 9.82 2.22 -5.51
N GLY A 177 10.81 2.99 -5.04
CA GLY A 177 12.21 2.86 -5.48
C GLY A 177 12.92 1.59 -4.99
N ILE A 178 12.56 1.04 -3.82
CA ILE A 178 13.09 -0.25 -3.34
C ILE A 178 12.36 -1.42 -4.02
N ALA A 179 11.03 -1.35 -4.11
CA ALA A 179 10.22 -2.33 -4.84
C ALA A 179 10.65 -2.39 -6.31
N GLN A 180 10.84 -1.24 -6.96
CA GLN A 180 11.27 -1.15 -8.36
C GLN A 180 12.69 -1.69 -8.56
N LYS A 181 13.61 -1.51 -7.60
CA LYS A 181 14.93 -2.17 -7.66
C LYS A 181 14.83 -3.69 -7.53
N GLN A 182 13.95 -4.19 -6.67
CA GLN A 182 13.69 -5.63 -6.53
C GLN A 182 13.04 -6.20 -7.80
N VAL A 183 12.06 -5.50 -8.37
CA VAL A 183 11.43 -5.83 -9.65
C VAL A 183 12.44 -5.84 -10.79
N ILE A 184 13.30 -4.82 -10.92
CA ILE A 184 14.36 -4.78 -11.93
C ILE A 184 15.35 -5.93 -11.73
N ALA A 185 15.74 -6.20 -10.49
CA ALA A 185 16.65 -7.31 -10.18
C ALA A 185 16.03 -8.66 -10.54
N LEU A 186 14.74 -8.87 -10.24
CA LEU A 186 13.99 -10.07 -10.59
C LEU A 186 13.81 -10.19 -12.10
N LYS A 187 13.39 -9.13 -12.81
CA LYS A 187 13.31 -9.07 -14.28
C LYS A 187 14.63 -9.49 -14.92
N ASN A 188 15.75 -8.91 -14.46
CA ASN A 188 17.07 -9.25 -14.98
C ASN A 188 17.48 -10.69 -14.65
N LYS A 189 17.11 -11.21 -13.47
CA LYS A 189 17.32 -12.61 -13.10
C LYS A 189 16.53 -13.55 -14.00
N MET A 190 15.22 -13.34 -14.12
CA MET A 190 14.34 -14.11 -14.99
C MET A 190 14.81 -14.10 -16.44
N ALA A 191 15.19 -12.94 -16.98
CA ALA A 191 15.72 -12.87 -18.34
C ALA A 191 16.97 -13.74 -18.53
N ARG A 192 17.90 -13.75 -17.56
CA ARG A 192 19.09 -14.62 -17.62
C ARG A 192 18.77 -16.09 -17.47
N ASP A 193 17.79 -16.42 -16.64
CA ASP A 193 17.48 -17.78 -16.23
C ASP A 193 16.57 -18.48 -17.24
N PHE A 194 15.58 -17.76 -17.78
CA PHE A 194 14.57 -18.28 -18.70
C PHE A 194 14.96 -18.12 -20.16
N LEU A 195 15.73 -17.10 -20.56
CA LEU A 195 16.03 -16.90 -21.98
C LEU A 195 17.27 -17.67 -22.44
N ARG A 196 17.19 -18.20 -23.65
CA ARG A 196 18.33 -18.80 -24.37
C ARG A 196 18.84 -17.86 -25.46
N LYS A 197 20.09 -18.06 -25.87
CA LYS A 197 20.62 -17.39 -27.05
C LYS A 197 19.94 -17.96 -28.30
N ILE A 198 19.47 -17.08 -29.17
CA ILE A 198 18.86 -17.42 -30.45
C ILE A 198 19.75 -16.97 -31.61
N THR A 199 19.65 -17.66 -32.75
CA THR A 199 20.43 -17.37 -33.95
C THR A 199 19.85 -16.19 -34.74
N PRO A 200 20.62 -15.54 -35.64
CA PRO A 200 20.15 -14.46 -36.52
C PRO A 200 18.80 -14.75 -37.22
N ASP A 201 18.64 -15.95 -37.77
CA ASP A 201 17.40 -16.41 -38.43
C ASP A 201 16.21 -16.54 -37.46
N GLN A 202 16.49 -16.83 -36.19
CA GLN A 202 15.47 -16.93 -35.15
C GLN A 202 15.01 -15.57 -34.62
N TYR A 203 15.75 -14.48 -34.81
CA TYR A 203 15.27 -13.15 -34.37
C TYR A 203 14.01 -12.73 -35.13
N GLU A 204 13.97 -13.01 -36.44
CA GLU A 204 12.77 -12.74 -37.23
C GLU A 204 11.61 -13.57 -36.70
N ARG A 205 11.82 -14.86 -36.44
CA ARG A 205 10.79 -15.73 -35.85
C ARG A 205 10.31 -15.25 -34.48
N ALA A 206 11.21 -14.82 -33.61
CA ALA A 206 10.90 -14.32 -32.27
C ALA A 206 10.03 -13.05 -32.27
N SER A 207 9.98 -12.34 -33.41
CA SER A 207 9.10 -11.17 -33.59
C SER A 207 7.62 -11.57 -33.72
N TYR A 208 7.35 -12.82 -34.08
CA TYR A 208 6.00 -13.38 -34.24
C TYR A 208 5.68 -14.43 -33.18
N GLU A 209 6.66 -15.25 -32.78
CA GLU A 209 6.54 -16.30 -31.77
C GLU A 209 7.56 -16.02 -30.66
N PRO A 210 7.30 -15.08 -29.73
CA PRO A 210 8.28 -14.68 -28.72
C PRO A 210 8.72 -15.82 -27.80
N CYS A 211 7.86 -16.83 -27.64
CA CYS A 211 8.08 -18.01 -26.81
C CYS A 211 9.35 -18.78 -27.18
N ILE A 212 9.82 -18.71 -28.44
CA ILE A 212 11.03 -19.41 -28.88
C ILE A 212 12.31 -18.92 -28.17
N ARG A 213 12.25 -17.73 -27.54
CA ARG A 213 13.35 -17.14 -26.77
C ARG A 213 13.54 -17.82 -25.41
N PHE A 214 12.53 -18.55 -24.92
CA PHE A 214 12.60 -19.25 -23.66
C PHE A 214 13.36 -20.58 -23.77
N ARG A 215 14.01 -20.98 -22.68
CA ARG A 215 14.67 -22.28 -22.49
C ARG A 215 13.68 -23.40 -22.22
N PHE A 216 12.54 -23.03 -21.64
CA PHE A 216 11.45 -23.93 -21.28
C PHE A 216 10.22 -23.51 -22.06
N GLU A 217 9.43 -24.48 -22.50
CA GLU A 217 8.14 -24.20 -23.17
C GLU A 217 7.04 -23.88 -22.15
N GLN A 218 7.12 -24.46 -20.95
CA GLN A 218 6.14 -24.34 -19.89
C GLN A 218 6.80 -24.00 -18.55
N ALA A 219 5.98 -23.48 -17.64
CA ALA A 219 6.33 -23.27 -16.25
C ALA A 219 5.18 -23.72 -15.34
N ILE A 220 5.51 -24.04 -14.09
CA ILE A 220 4.54 -24.24 -13.01
C ILE A 220 4.39 -22.92 -12.27
N VAL A 221 3.21 -22.28 -12.35
CA VAL A 221 2.85 -21.12 -11.52
C VAL A 221 2.17 -21.64 -10.27
N ARG A 222 2.74 -21.39 -9.08
CA ARG A 222 2.33 -22.03 -7.83
C ARG A 222 2.16 -21.02 -6.70
N GLU A 223 1.11 -21.20 -5.89
CA GLU A 223 0.85 -20.35 -4.73
C GLU A 223 1.97 -20.51 -3.70
N SER A 224 2.44 -19.39 -3.15
CA SER A 224 3.46 -19.38 -2.11
C SER A 224 2.99 -20.13 -0.87
N GLY A 225 3.71 -21.19 -0.52
CA GLY A 225 3.37 -22.06 0.61
C GLY A 225 2.40 -23.19 0.29
N ASP A 226 2.02 -23.38 -0.98
CA ASP A 226 1.25 -24.54 -1.41
C ASP A 226 1.96 -25.86 -1.03
N ARG A 227 1.18 -26.80 -0.48
CA ARG A 227 1.62 -28.15 -0.11
C ARG A 227 0.86 -29.26 -0.85
N THR A 228 0.02 -28.89 -1.81
CA THR A 228 -0.89 -29.81 -2.50
C THR A 228 -0.34 -30.33 -3.82
N PHE A 229 0.57 -29.59 -4.47
CA PHE A 229 1.27 -30.04 -5.68
C PHE A 229 1.91 -31.44 -5.52
N PRO A 230 1.85 -32.31 -6.55
CA PRO A 230 1.23 -32.10 -7.87
C PRO A 230 -0.28 -32.42 -7.89
N GLY A 231 -0.89 -32.71 -6.74
CA GLY A 231 -2.34 -32.88 -6.59
C GLY A 231 -3.03 -31.55 -6.25
N GLY A 232 -4.20 -31.63 -5.63
CA GLY A 232 -4.96 -30.45 -5.18
C GLY A 232 -6.41 -30.45 -5.65
N ASP A 233 -7.14 -29.41 -5.28
CA ASP A 233 -8.52 -29.19 -5.71
C ASP A 233 -8.53 -28.64 -7.14
N SER A 234 -9.17 -29.35 -8.06
CA SER A 234 -9.31 -28.91 -9.46
C SER A 234 -10.26 -27.71 -9.60
N ALA A 235 -11.16 -27.49 -8.65
CA ALA A 235 -12.06 -26.34 -8.66
C ALA A 235 -11.37 -25.05 -8.18
N HIS A 236 -10.36 -25.18 -7.31
CA HIS A 236 -9.57 -24.06 -6.77
C HIS A 236 -8.07 -24.41 -6.81
N PRO A 237 -7.47 -24.45 -8.01
CA PRO A 237 -6.10 -24.90 -8.16
C PRO A 237 -5.14 -23.93 -7.47
N LYS A 238 -4.23 -24.46 -6.65
CA LYS A 238 -3.12 -23.72 -6.03
C LYS A 238 -1.87 -23.69 -6.90
N TRP A 239 -1.92 -24.33 -8.06
CA TRP A 239 -0.85 -24.33 -9.04
C TRP A 239 -1.41 -24.57 -10.44
N ILE A 240 -0.71 -24.06 -11.44
CA ILE A 240 -1.13 -24.07 -12.84
C ILE A 240 0.11 -24.37 -13.69
N LYS A 241 0.03 -25.38 -14.56
CA LYS A 241 1.02 -25.59 -15.62
C LYS A 241 0.58 -24.85 -16.87
N ILE A 242 1.41 -23.96 -17.39
CA ILE A 242 1.04 -23.08 -18.50
C ILE A 242 2.23 -22.76 -19.41
N GLU A 243 1.96 -22.46 -20.68
CA GLU A 243 2.98 -22.15 -21.70
C GLU A 243 3.51 -20.73 -21.56
N LEU A 244 4.81 -20.58 -21.70
CA LEU A 244 5.50 -19.29 -21.68
C LEU A 244 5.32 -18.59 -23.02
N TRP A 245 4.88 -17.33 -23.00
CA TRP A 245 4.68 -16.55 -24.22
C TRP A 245 5.74 -15.46 -24.40
N ASP A 246 5.73 -14.43 -23.54
CA ASP A 246 6.67 -13.31 -23.64
C ASP A 246 6.96 -12.64 -22.31
N PHE A 247 8.01 -11.82 -22.22
CA PHE A 247 8.12 -10.78 -21.20
C PHE A 247 7.45 -9.51 -21.67
N TYR A 248 6.69 -8.86 -20.79
CA TYR A 248 6.20 -7.50 -20.98
C TYR A 248 6.88 -6.55 -20.00
N ASP A 249 6.51 -5.27 -20.01
CA ASP A 249 7.23 -4.24 -19.25
C ASP A 249 7.25 -4.52 -17.75
N TYR A 250 6.14 -5.06 -17.20
CA TYR A 250 5.91 -5.24 -15.78
C TYR A 250 5.92 -6.69 -15.29
N GLY A 251 6.12 -7.67 -16.19
CA GLY A 251 6.05 -9.07 -15.79
C GLY A 251 6.33 -10.07 -16.91
N ILE A 252 5.79 -11.27 -16.71
CA ILE A 252 5.83 -12.37 -17.67
C ILE A 252 4.42 -12.72 -18.13
N GLU A 253 4.27 -12.96 -19.43
CA GLU A 253 3.03 -13.32 -20.09
C GLU A 253 3.09 -14.81 -20.48
N PHE A 254 2.00 -15.49 -20.18
CA PHE A 254 1.76 -16.89 -20.53
C PHE A 254 0.64 -16.97 -21.55
N ILE A 255 0.55 -18.10 -22.25
CA ILE A 255 -0.52 -18.37 -23.21
C ILE A 255 -1.21 -19.69 -22.87
N TYR A 256 -2.52 -19.71 -23.07
CA TYR A 256 -3.29 -20.93 -23.21
C TYR A 256 -3.96 -20.86 -24.59
N PRO A 257 -3.47 -21.61 -25.59
CA PRO A 257 -3.98 -21.50 -26.94
C PRO A 257 -5.32 -22.22 -27.14
N GLY A 258 -6.13 -21.74 -28.09
CA GLY A 258 -7.31 -22.46 -28.59
C GLY A 258 -8.51 -22.50 -27.64
N ASN A 259 -9.02 -21.34 -27.22
CA ASN A 259 -10.14 -21.24 -26.27
C ASN A 259 -11.52 -21.05 -26.92
N GLY A 260 -11.60 -21.20 -28.25
CA GLY A 260 -12.81 -21.00 -29.02
C GLY A 260 -12.68 -19.82 -29.98
N SER A 261 -13.80 -19.16 -30.26
CA SER A 261 -13.89 -18.10 -31.26
C SER A 261 -14.52 -16.83 -30.70
N VAL A 262 -14.12 -15.69 -31.25
CA VAL A 262 -14.76 -14.38 -31.05
C VAL A 262 -15.41 -13.93 -32.34
N ILE A 263 -16.46 -13.12 -32.22
CA ILE A 263 -17.04 -12.34 -33.31
C ILE A 263 -16.62 -10.89 -33.18
N VAL A 264 -16.37 -10.25 -34.33
CA VAL A 264 -16.01 -8.83 -34.42
C VAL A 264 -16.93 -8.14 -35.42
N ASP A 265 -17.59 -7.06 -35.00
CA ASP A 265 -18.45 -6.24 -35.87
C ASP A 265 -17.63 -5.29 -36.75
N LYS A 266 -18.29 -4.66 -37.72
CA LYS A 266 -17.66 -3.70 -38.66
C LYS A 266 -17.04 -2.47 -37.97
N GLN A 267 -17.41 -2.19 -36.72
CA GLN A 267 -16.88 -1.08 -35.91
C GLN A 267 -15.73 -1.54 -34.98
N GLY A 268 -15.43 -2.84 -34.97
CA GLY A 268 -14.38 -3.45 -34.17
C GLY A 268 -14.80 -3.80 -32.73
N PHE A 269 -16.09 -3.73 -32.40
CA PHE A 269 -16.57 -4.32 -31.15
C PHE A 269 -16.59 -5.83 -31.26
N TRP A 270 -16.38 -6.51 -30.14
CA TRP A 270 -16.23 -7.96 -30.15
C TRP A 270 -16.87 -8.63 -28.94
N ASP A 271 -17.23 -9.89 -29.15
CA ASP A 271 -17.80 -10.78 -28.13
C ASP A 271 -17.28 -12.21 -28.31
N VAL A 272 -17.32 -12.99 -27.22
CA VAL A 272 -16.93 -14.41 -27.24
C VAL A 272 -18.14 -15.24 -27.67
N LEU A 273 -17.93 -16.16 -28.61
CA LEU A 273 -18.95 -17.12 -29.00
C LEU A 273 -19.09 -18.22 -27.94
N LYS A 274 -20.33 -18.61 -27.65
CA LYS A 274 -20.62 -19.80 -26.85
C LYS A 274 -20.71 -21.03 -27.75
N THR A 275 -20.76 -22.21 -27.15
CA THR A 275 -21.09 -23.45 -27.88
C THR A 275 -22.44 -23.29 -28.59
N ASP A 276 -22.50 -23.67 -29.86
CA ASP A 276 -23.70 -23.61 -30.72
C ASP A 276 -24.30 -22.21 -30.90
N ASP A 277 -23.46 -21.18 -30.93
CA ASP A 277 -23.89 -19.79 -31.06
C ASP A 277 -24.21 -19.39 -32.51
N HIS A 278 -25.49 -19.13 -32.77
CA HIS A 278 -26.00 -18.74 -34.09
C HIS A 278 -25.31 -17.51 -34.72
N ARG A 279 -24.73 -16.62 -33.91
CA ARG A 279 -24.04 -15.42 -34.39
C ARG A 279 -22.81 -15.73 -35.24
N GLU A 280 -22.24 -16.94 -35.13
CA GLU A 280 -21.13 -17.41 -35.95
C GLU A 280 -21.45 -17.38 -37.46
N LYS A 281 -22.72 -17.58 -37.83
CA LYS A 281 -23.17 -17.61 -39.24
C LYS A 281 -23.64 -16.24 -39.74
N ASN A 282 -23.63 -15.22 -38.88
CA ASN A 282 -24.09 -13.89 -39.25
C ASN A 282 -23.03 -13.18 -40.12
N PRO A 283 -23.36 -12.79 -41.37
CA PRO A 283 -22.40 -12.14 -42.28
C PRO A 283 -21.96 -10.74 -41.83
N ASP A 284 -22.63 -10.13 -40.83
CA ASP A 284 -22.22 -8.85 -40.27
C ASP A 284 -21.01 -8.95 -39.32
N TYR A 285 -20.63 -10.18 -38.94
CA TYR A 285 -19.52 -10.43 -38.05
C TYR A 285 -18.39 -11.19 -38.75
N SER A 286 -17.15 -10.80 -38.41
CA SER A 286 -15.96 -11.60 -38.71
C SER A 286 -15.68 -12.53 -37.52
N VAL A 287 -15.47 -13.82 -37.79
CA VAL A 287 -15.17 -14.82 -36.76
C VAL A 287 -13.66 -15.08 -36.72
N TYR A 288 -13.07 -15.03 -35.54
CA TYR A 288 -11.65 -15.35 -35.33
C TYR A 288 -11.48 -16.33 -34.19
N PRO A 289 -10.56 -17.31 -34.29
CA PRO A 289 -10.14 -18.06 -33.12
C PRO A 289 -9.45 -17.12 -32.12
N PHE A 290 -9.50 -17.45 -30.83
CA PHE A 290 -8.76 -16.70 -29.82
C PHE A 290 -7.98 -17.59 -28.85
N ASP A 291 -6.90 -17.00 -28.36
CA ASP A 291 -6.04 -17.48 -27.30
C ASP A 291 -6.22 -16.60 -26.05
N LEU A 292 -5.96 -17.16 -24.89
CA LEU A 292 -5.93 -16.42 -23.63
C LEU A 292 -4.48 -16.16 -23.24
N PHE A 293 -4.15 -14.90 -23.00
CA PHE A 293 -2.86 -14.45 -22.52
C PHE A 293 -2.99 -14.05 -21.05
N TYR A 294 -2.19 -14.67 -20.20
CA TYR A 294 -2.24 -14.47 -18.76
C TYR A 294 -1.01 -13.70 -18.31
N ARG A 295 -1.20 -12.55 -17.68
CA ARG A 295 -0.11 -11.71 -17.20
C ARG A 295 0.12 -11.91 -15.71
N LEU A 296 1.36 -12.18 -15.36
CA LEU A 296 1.85 -12.26 -13.99
C LEU A 296 2.90 -11.17 -13.78
N SER A 297 2.60 -10.22 -12.90
CA SER A 297 3.52 -9.13 -12.60
C SER A 297 4.74 -9.62 -11.83
N PHE A 298 5.88 -8.97 -12.05
CA PHE A 298 7.09 -9.23 -11.26
C PHE A 298 6.88 -8.90 -9.78
N GLU A 299 5.97 -7.98 -9.46
CA GLU A 299 5.63 -7.62 -8.07
C GLU A 299 4.91 -8.75 -7.34
N ASN A 300 4.13 -9.58 -8.06
CA ASN A 300 3.41 -10.70 -7.48
C ASN A 300 4.27 -11.98 -7.33
N ILE A 301 5.47 -12.00 -7.93
CA ILE A 301 6.37 -13.16 -7.87
C ILE A 301 7.21 -13.11 -6.59
N ALA A 302 7.08 -14.13 -5.74
CA ALA A 302 7.84 -14.28 -4.51
C ALA A 302 9.24 -14.84 -4.76
N THR A 303 9.34 -15.94 -5.51
CA THR A 303 10.62 -16.58 -5.84
C THR A 303 10.47 -17.54 -7.03
N ILE A 304 11.60 -18.03 -7.53
CA ILE A 304 11.68 -18.91 -8.69
C ILE A 304 12.64 -20.04 -8.38
N GLU A 305 12.22 -21.25 -8.72
CA GLU A 305 12.98 -22.48 -8.64
C GLU A 305 13.21 -23.01 -10.06
N LEU A 306 14.48 -23.04 -10.49
CA LEU A 306 14.87 -23.51 -11.83
C LEU A 306 15.20 -24.99 -11.87
N GLU A 307 15.47 -25.60 -10.71
CA GLU A 307 15.51 -27.05 -10.62
C GLU A 307 14.14 -27.54 -11.07
N GLN A 308 14.15 -28.26 -12.19
CA GLN A 308 12.95 -28.79 -12.78
C GLN A 308 12.22 -29.62 -11.73
N ASP A 309 10.93 -29.34 -11.54
CA ASP A 309 10.16 -30.08 -10.56
C ASP A 309 10.19 -31.57 -10.89
N GLY A 310 10.24 -32.43 -9.87
CA GLY A 310 10.39 -33.87 -10.06
C GLY A 310 9.21 -34.55 -10.77
N TYR A 311 8.14 -33.82 -11.10
CA TYR A 311 6.93 -34.37 -11.70
C TYR A 311 6.78 -33.99 -13.19
N TYR A 312 6.75 -32.69 -13.50
CA TYR A 312 6.57 -32.19 -14.88
C TYR A 312 7.88 -31.80 -15.56
N GLY A 313 8.98 -31.66 -14.82
CA GLY A 313 10.25 -31.29 -15.42
C GLY A 313 10.33 -29.80 -15.80
N TYR A 314 9.55 -28.93 -15.16
CA TYR A 314 9.50 -27.50 -15.51
C TYR A 314 9.94 -26.60 -14.35
N PRO A 315 10.42 -25.38 -14.64
CA PRO A 315 10.70 -24.40 -13.60
C PRO A 315 9.41 -24.03 -12.86
N THR A 316 9.53 -23.77 -11.56
CA THR A 316 8.43 -23.31 -10.72
C THR A 316 8.57 -21.82 -10.39
N ILE A 317 7.50 -21.07 -10.63
CA ILE A 317 7.35 -19.66 -10.26
C ILE A 317 6.39 -19.60 -9.08
N TYR A 318 6.90 -19.23 -7.91
CA TYR A 318 6.07 -19.05 -6.72
C TYR A 318 5.57 -17.62 -6.64
N CYS A 319 4.25 -17.43 -6.51
CA CYS A 319 3.61 -16.12 -6.47
C CYS A 319 2.43 -16.11 -5.47
N ALA A 320 1.78 -14.96 -5.27
CA ALA A 320 0.50 -14.92 -4.58
C ALA A 320 -0.65 -15.23 -5.56
N PHE A 321 -1.78 -15.72 -5.02
CA PHE A 321 -3.02 -15.99 -5.73
C PHE A 321 -4.09 -15.01 -5.21
N ASP A 322 -3.79 -13.72 -5.31
CA ASP A 322 -4.50 -12.60 -4.68
C ASP A 322 -5.59 -11.98 -5.56
N HIS A 323 -5.70 -12.40 -6.82
CA HIS A 323 -6.73 -11.95 -7.76
C HIS A 323 -7.88 -12.97 -7.83
N ASP A 324 -8.82 -12.89 -6.89
CA ASP A 324 -9.97 -13.81 -6.78
C ASP A 324 -9.56 -15.30 -6.76
N GLY A 325 -8.44 -15.60 -6.08
CA GLY A 325 -7.89 -16.95 -6.01
C GLY A 325 -7.02 -17.35 -7.20
N TRP A 326 -6.68 -16.40 -8.08
CA TRP A 326 -5.78 -16.60 -9.23
C TRP A 326 -4.54 -15.69 -9.14
N PRO A 327 -3.43 -16.03 -9.82
CA PRO A 327 -2.20 -15.24 -9.81
C PRO A 327 -2.17 -14.13 -10.88
N TRP A 328 -3.18 -14.08 -11.75
CA TRP A 328 -3.15 -13.25 -12.95
C TRP A 328 -3.64 -11.84 -12.66
N GLU A 329 -2.81 -10.82 -12.90
CA GLU A 329 -3.25 -9.43 -12.81
C GLU A 329 -4.16 -9.04 -13.98
N GLU A 330 -3.98 -9.72 -15.13
CA GLU A 330 -4.74 -9.48 -16.34
C GLU A 330 -4.86 -10.77 -17.15
N VAL A 331 -6.05 -10.97 -17.74
CA VAL A 331 -6.31 -12.01 -18.73
C VAL A 331 -6.79 -11.34 -20.01
N ILE A 332 -6.04 -11.51 -21.09
CA ILE A 332 -6.24 -10.82 -22.36
C ILE A 332 -6.67 -11.83 -23.42
N TYR A 333 -7.65 -11.44 -24.22
CA TYR A 333 -8.09 -12.20 -25.38
C TYR A 333 -7.27 -11.72 -26.57
N GLY A 334 -6.74 -12.65 -27.36
CA GLY A 334 -5.99 -12.27 -28.54
C GLY A 334 -5.83 -13.41 -29.53
N ILE A 335 -5.00 -13.18 -30.53
CA ILE A 335 -4.58 -14.16 -31.52
C ILE A 335 -3.06 -14.23 -31.46
N SER A 336 -2.52 -15.40 -31.13
CA SER A 336 -1.08 -15.65 -31.15
C SER A 336 -0.46 -15.40 -32.52
N GLY A 337 0.73 -14.83 -32.49
CA GLY A 337 1.54 -14.64 -33.67
C GLY A 337 2.09 -15.95 -34.20
N VAL A 338 2.26 -16.03 -35.52
CA VAL A 338 2.72 -17.23 -36.23
C VAL A 338 3.66 -16.81 -37.35
N PHE A 339 4.93 -17.19 -37.23
CA PHE A 339 5.97 -16.82 -38.20
C PHE A 339 5.70 -17.37 -39.60
N LYS A 340 5.21 -18.62 -39.70
CA LYS A 340 4.96 -19.29 -40.98
C LYS A 340 4.04 -18.49 -41.91
N ILE A 341 3.10 -17.75 -41.35
CA ILE A 341 2.15 -16.89 -42.07
C ILE A 341 2.40 -15.40 -41.84
N LYS A 342 3.53 -15.04 -41.21
CA LYS A 342 3.93 -13.66 -40.88
C LYS A 342 2.82 -12.86 -40.17
N ARG A 343 2.05 -13.51 -39.29
CA ARG A 343 1.01 -12.87 -38.48
C ARG A 343 1.58 -12.49 -37.13
N SER A 344 1.60 -11.21 -36.80
CA SER A 344 1.99 -10.76 -35.46
C SER A 344 0.90 -11.05 -34.44
N THR A 345 1.29 -11.15 -33.17
CA THR A 345 0.34 -11.24 -32.05
C THR A 345 -0.60 -10.04 -32.07
N PHE A 346 -1.89 -10.31 -31.90
CA PHE A 346 -2.93 -9.28 -31.88
C PHE A 346 -3.76 -9.44 -30.61
N TYR A 347 -3.90 -8.38 -29.82
CA TYR A 347 -4.75 -8.38 -28.63
C TYR A 347 -6.05 -7.65 -28.92
N PHE A 348 -7.18 -8.25 -28.54
CA PHE A 348 -8.48 -7.60 -28.66
C PHE A 348 -8.61 -6.49 -27.61
N ASP A 349 -9.06 -5.31 -28.05
CA ASP A 349 -9.23 -4.15 -27.17
C ASP A 349 -10.35 -4.41 -26.14
N ARG A 350 -9.98 -4.50 -24.86
CA ARG A 350 -10.92 -4.75 -23.76
C ARG A 350 -12.05 -3.71 -23.70
N ALA A 351 -11.80 -2.45 -24.06
CA ALA A 351 -12.82 -1.40 -24.06
C ALA A 351 -13.88 -1.60 -25.14
N LYS A 352 -13.59 -2.41 -26.16
CA LYS A 352 -14.50 -2.77 -27.24
C LYS A 352 -15.24 -4.09 -27.01
N ARG A 353 -15.04 -4.74 -25.86
CA ARG A 353 -15.78 -5.95 -25.51
C ARG A 353 -17.21 -5.58 -25.11
N LYS A 354 -18.21 -6.14 -25.79
CA LYS A 354 -19.63 -6.01 -25.42
C LYS A 354 -20.41 -7.22 -25.90
N VAL A 355 -21.57 -7.48 -25.31
CA VAL A 355 -22.48 -8.48 -25.84
C VAL A 355 -23.02 -7.98 -27.19
N LEU A 356 -22.69 -8.70 -28.26
CA LEU A 356 -23.17 -8.39 -29.61
C LEU A 356 -24.49 -9.10 -29.89
N PRO A 357 -25.47 -8.42 -30.51
CA PRO A 357 -26.79 -8.98 -30.77
C PRO A 357 -26.76 -10.14 -31.78
#